data_AF-A0A349FB25-F1
#
_entry.id   AF-A0A349FB25-F1
#
_cell.length_a   1.000
_cell.length_b   1.000
_cell.length_c   1.000
_cell.angle_alpha   90.00
_cell.angle_beta   90.00
_cell.angle_gamma   90.00
#
_symmetry.space_group_name_H-M   'P 1'
#
loop_
_entity.id
_entity.type
_entity.pdbx_description
1 polymer ?
#
loop_
_entity_poly.entity_id
_entity_poly.type
_entity_poly.pdbx_seq_one_letter_code
_entity_poly.pdbx_strand_id
1 'polypeptide(L)'
;MTQSSKTARKFSIRFTVGTMFIFATVITAIIAISLQYYFTRQMSQEHVLTKLTMASAEISEYIQQIEVNATSSARILRSVSSSADRQFSEREIRDIFVQVLKDNPLFYSLYYGNEREDFYQIINLESSPIVRERLNADERDRWVLIKIRGDDKSRIRTTEYLTSRLTRTRIETETSNYFPSQRPWYHAAKEDSVYKTDPYLFKHLKITGQTYSTRSKTSVIGVDIVLSSVSSKISADAMGIKGAQGIEAFLFNQNGEVIASNLPERTQISIPAAKPMVLPPQQAALIQATPTLVVSNQNNWGPYDFARAGEPQGYAIDTLKLLSKMTGIKFEFVNGFDSQALVEKFNRGKIDVIHSVTNKLHVDASVPGMTLYSAPMGIAALSTQTLPNNLSQLKQQRLVVVRGRGVEELVRDRLPNADIQAVANFGVAQDRLLNGQATYVIDSYLALNEMKGIANTETISINPLDDLNNVPFQLLLSKPYLALLPILREAHQNLTERQSRALHLKWLDENVSKGGFVPYPELHQLARDKQAHNQMLLVEDNNNYLYVTPVSGSNIDGQEYFAVVVPKQVITAQVYDRLLASIGITVLAMW
;
A
#
# COMPACT_ATOMS: atom_id res chain seq x y z
N MET A 1 -5.56 59.75 -72.64
CA MET A 1 -6.66 59.43 -71.69
C MET A 1 -7.57 58.40 -72.34
N THR A 2 -7.40 57.13 -72.01
CA THR A 2 -8.25 56.01 -72.46
C THR A 2 -9.19 55.64 -71.31
N GLN A 3 -10.48 55.96 -71.44
CA GLN A 3 -11.50 55.52 -70.49
C GLN A 3 -11.87 54.06 -70.80
N SER A 4 -11.41 53.15 -69.93
CA SER A 4 -11.86 51.77 -69.85
C SER A 4 -13.31 51.75 -69.33
N SER A 5 -14.30 51.60 -70.21
CA SER A 5 -15.67 51.26 -69.79
C SER A 5 -15.70 49.77 -69.40
N LYS A 6 -15.62 49.51 -68.08
CA LYS A 6 -15.92 48.18 -67.55
C LYS A 6 -17.41 47.91 -67.77
N THR A 7 -17.73 46.98 -68.65
CA THR A 7 -19.08 46.44 -68.82
C THR A 7 -19.55 45.81 -67.50
N ALA A 8 -20.60 46.36 -66.91
CA ALA A 8 -21.22 45.79 -65.71
C ALA A 8 -21.87 44.45 -66.08
N ARG A 9 -21.35 43.35 -65.52
CA ARG A 9 -21.94 42.01 -65.65
C ARG A 9 -23.37 42.04 -65.10
N LYS A 10 -24.38 41.82 -65.95
CA LYS A 10 -25.79 41.69 -65.55
C LYS A 10 -26.07 40.22 -65.26
N PHE A 11 -26.42 39.90 -64.01
CA PHE A 11 -26.81 38.56 -63.60
C PHE A 11 -28.33 38.35 -63.80
N SER A 12 -28.72 37.16 -64.26
CA SER A 12 -30.13 36.74 -64.40
C SER A 12 -30.81 36.67 -63.02
N ILE A 13 -32.06 37.14 -62.91
CA ILE A 13 -32.85 37.04 -61.67
C ILE A 13 -32.91 35.61 -61.15
N ARG A 14 -33.04 34.61 -62.03
CA ARG A 14 -33.03 33.18 -61.66
C ARG A 14 -31.70 32.76 -61.04
N PHE A 15 -30.59 33.28 -61.57
CA PHE A 15 -29.25 33.00 -61.05
C PHE A 15 -29.06 33.66 -59.67
N THR A 16 -29.44 34.93 -59.52
CA THR A 16 -29.31 35.68 -58.26
C THR A 16 -30.18 35.09 -57.15
N VAL A 17 -31.44 34.75 -57.44
CA VAL A 17 -32.36 34.13 -56.47
C VAL A 17 -31.90 32.72 -56.11
N GLY A 18 -31.50 31.91 -57.10
CA GLY A 18 -31.00 30.55 -56.86
C GLY A 18 -29.71 30.54 -56.02
N THR A 19 -28.75 31.42 -56.32
CA THR A 19 -27.52 31.54 -55.52
C THR A 19 -27.78 32.09 -54.13
N MET A 20 -28.69 33.05 -53.95
CA MET A 20 -29.10 33.55 -52.64
C MET A 20 -29.73 32.43 -51.78
N PHE A 21 -30.59 31.60 -52.37
CA PHE A 21 -31.24 30.49 -51.67
C PHE A 21 -30.20 29.44 -51.24
N ILE A 22 -29.32 29.02 -52.15
CA ILE A 22 -28.22 28.09 -51.84
C ILE A 22 -27.33 28.66 -50.74
N PHE A 23 -26.95 29.93 -50.82
CA PHE A 23 -26.10 30.58 -49.82
C PHE A 23 -26.77 30.64 -48.44
N ALA A 24 -28.06 30.98 -48.39
CA ALA A 24 -28.85 30.98 -47.17
C ALA A 24 -28.91 29.56 -46.56
N THR A 25 -29.22 28.54 -47.37
CA THR A 25 -29.27 27.14 -46.92
C THR A 25 -27.92 26.66 -46.39
N VAL A 26 -26.81 26.98 -47.07
CA VAL A 26 -25.45 26.61 -46.64
C VAL A 26 -25.10 27.27 -45.30
N ILE A 27 -25.40 28.57 -45.14
CA ILE A 27 -25.15 29.26 -43.86
C ILE A 27 -25.98 28.64 -42.74
N THR A 28 -27.28 28.39 -42.98
CA THR A 28 -28.16 27.78 -41.98
C THR A 28 -27.66 26.37 -41.61
N ALA A 29 -27.22 25.58 -42.59
CA ALA A 29 -26.65 24.25 -42.35
C ALA A 29 -25.35 24.33 -41.52
N ILE A 30 -24.43 25.25 -41.85
CA ILE A 30 -23.19 25.45 -41.09
C ILE A 30 -23.49 25.84 -39.64
N ILE A 31 -24.41 26.79 -39.42
CA ILE A 31 -24.80 27.22 -38.07
C ILE A 31 -25.45 26.07 -37.30
N ALA A 32 -26.37 25.32 -37.93
CA ALA A 32 -27.05 24.19 -37.32
C ALA A 32 -26.07 23.07 -36.93
N ILE A 33 -25.16 22.69 -37.83
CA ILE A 33 -24.13 21.68 -37.55
C ILE A 33 -23.16 22.16 -36.46
N SER A 34 -22.80 23.45 -36.46
CA SER A 34 -21.91 24.03 -35.43
C SER A 34 -22.56 24.03 -34.05
N LEU A 35 -23.83 24.45 -33.95
CA LEU A 35 -24.59 24.40 -32.70
C LEU A 35 -24.81 22.95 -32.25
N GLN A 36 -25.16 22.05 -33.17
CA GLN A 36 -25.32 20.63 -32.88
C GLN A 36 -24.01 20.03 -32.36
N TYR A 37 -22.88 20.32 -33.00
CA TYR A 37 -21.56 19.90 -32.54
C TYR A 37 -21.29 20.39 -31.12
N TYR A 38 -21.51 21.69 -30.85
CA TYR A 38 -21.28 22.30 -29.54
C TYR A 38 -22.15 21.63 -28.45
N PHE A 39 -23.46 21.56 -28.64
CA PHE A 39 -24.38 21.00 -27.65
C PHE A 39 -24.21 19.48 -27.49
N THR A 40 -24.02 18.74 -28.58
CA THR A 40 -23.80 17.27 -28.51
C THR A 40 -22.50 16.96 -27.79
N ARG A 41 -21.44 17.75 -28.04
CA ARG A 41 -20.16 17.61 -27.34
C ARG A 41 -20.32 17.87 -25.85
N GLN A 42 -20.95 18.98 -25.47
CA GLN A 42 -21.17 19.33 -24.07
C GLN A 42 -22.01 18.27 -23.35
N MET A 43 -23.17 17.91 -23.91
CA MET A 43 -24.08 16.92 -23.33
C MET A 43 -23.43 15.53 -23.23
N SER A 44 -22.67 15.11 -24.26
CA SER A 44 -21.97 13.82 -24.23
C SER A 44 -20.87 13.80 -23.17
N GLN A 45 -20.15 14.91 -23.01
CA GLN A 45 -19.11 15.04 -21.99
C GLN A 45 -19.72 14.97 -20.58
N GLU A 46 -20.79 15.73 -20.33
CA GLU A 46 -21.52 15.70 -19.05
C GLU A 46 -22.04 14.29 -18.76
N HIS A 47 -22.65 13.62 -19.74
CA HIS A 47 -23.14 12.25 -19.58
C HIS A 47 -22.03 11.24 -19.24
N VAL A 48 -20.88 11.32 -19.91
CA VAL A 48 -19.72 10.46 -19.61
C VAL A 48 -19.23 10.72 -18.19
N LEU A 49 -19.07 11.99 -17.80
CA LEU A 49 -18.65 12.37 -16.45
C LEU A 49 -19.64 11.88 -15.39
N THR A 50 -20.95 12.06 -15.58
CA THR A 50 -21.97 11.56 -14.65
C THR A 50 -21.89 10.05 -14.51
N LYS A 51 -21.76 9.31 -15.62
CA LYS A 51 -21.63 7.84 -15.58
C LYS A 51 -20.38 7.42 -14.80
N LEU A 52 -19.25 8.08 -15.03
CA LEU A 52 -18.01 7.83 -14.30
C LEU A 52 -18.14 8.12 -12.82
N THR A 53 -18.72 9.27 -12.45
CA THR A 53 -18.99 9.64 -11.06
C THR A 53 -19.88 8.60 -10.38
N MET A 54 -20.95 8.15 -11.03
CA MET A 54 -21.84 7.11 -10.49
C MET A 54 -21.12 5.77 -10.30
N ALA A 55 -20.32 5.33 -11.28
CA ALA A 55 -19.54 4.10 -11.16
C ALA A 55 -18.51 4.17 -10.02
N SER A 56 -17.81 5.32 -9.90
CA SER A 56 -16.88 5.56 -8.80
C SER A 56 -17.58 5.58 -7.44
N ALA A 57 -18.76 6.18 -7.36
CA ALA A 57 -19.57 6.21 -6.15
C ALA A 57 -20.04 4.81 -5.72
N GLU A 58 -20.51 4.00 -6.67
CA GLU A 58 -20.92 2.60 -6.42
C GLU A 58 -19.75 1.76 -5.88
N ILE A 59 -18.55 1.92 -6.45
CA ILE A 59 -17.34 1.24 -5.96
C ILE A 59 -16.98 1.72 -4.55
N SER A 60 -17.12 3.02 -4.28
CA SER A 60 -16.82 3.61 -2.97
C SER A 60 -17.77 3.08 -1.89
N GLU A 61 -19.07 3.06 -2.19
CA GLU A 61 -20.10 2.50 -1.32
C GLU A 61 -19.84 1.00 -1.06
N TYR A 62 -19.42 0.27 -2.09
CA TYR A 62 -19.05 -1.12 -1.96
C TYR A 62 -17.85 -1.33 -1.01
N ILE A 63 -16.79 -0.53 -1.12
CA ILE A 63 -15.63 -0.58 -0.20
C ILE A 63 -16.08 -0.24 1.24
N GLN A 64 -16.89 0.80 1.40
CA GLN A 64 -17.44 1.19 2.70
C GLN A 64 -18.31 0.07 3.31
N GLN A 65 -19.09 -0.63 2.50
CA GLN A 65 -19.93 -1.73 2.97
C GLN A 65 -19.12 -2.93 3.47
N ILE A 66 -17.98 -3.23 2.83
CA ILE A 66 -17.04 -4.24 3.32
C ILE A 66 -16.58 -3.92 4.75
N GLU A 67 -16.20 -2.66 4.98
CA GLU A 67 -15.75 -2.20 6.30
C GLU A 67 -16.85 -2.27 7.36
N VAL A 68 -18.07 -1.81 7.02
CA VAL A 68 -19.23 -1.86 7.92
C VAL A 68 -19.57 -3.31 8.27
N ASN A 69 -19.55 -4.21 7.29
CA ASN A 69 -19.83 -5.62 7.50
C ASN A 69 -18.76 -6.30 8.35
N ALA A 70 -17.48 -6.02 8.12
CA ALA A 70 -16.37 -6.58 8.90
C ALA A 70 -16.43 -6.12 10.36
N THR A 71 -16.65 -4.82 10.56
CA THR A 71 -16.79 -4.22 11.90
C THR A 71 -17.99 -4.79 12.64
N SER A 72 -19.14 -4.89 11.98
CA SER A 72 -20.36 -5.42 12.58
C SER A 72 -20.22 -6.91 12.91
N SER A 73 -19.62 -7.69 12.02
CA SER A 73 -19.36 -9.11 12.24
C SER A 73 -18.42 -9.33 13.44
N ALA A 74 -17.31 -8.60 13.50
CA ALA A 74 -16.39 -8.65 14.65
C ALA A 74 -17.10 -8.30 15.96
N ARG A 75 -17.93 -7.25 15.96
CA ARG A 75 -18.70 -6.84 17.15
C ARG A 75 -19.71 -7.90 17.59
N ILE A 76 -20.45 -8.50 16.65
CA ILE A 76 -21.42 -9.56 16.94
C ILE A 76 -20.70 -10.79 17.51
N LEU A 77 -19.62 -11.24 16.87
CA LEU A 77 -18.83 -12.38 17.33
C LEU A 77 -18.27 -12.15 18.74
N ARG A 78 -17.78 -10.94 19.03
CA ARG A 78 -17.35 -10.55 20.37
C ARG A 78 -18.49 -10.59 21.37
N SER A 79 -19.65 -10.01 21.06
CA SER A 79 -20.81 -10.02 21.96
C SER A 79 -21.26 -11.46 22.27
N VAL A 80 -21.33 -12.33 21.26
CA VAL A 80 -21.65 -13.76 21.46
C VAL A 80 -20.60 -14.44 22.32
N SER A 81 -19.31 -14.21 22.08
CA SER A 81 -18.21 -14.74 22.87
C SER A 81 -18.22 -14.27 24.33
N SER A 82 -18.57 -13.00 24.58
CA SER A 82 -18.54 -12.39 25.91
C SER A 82 -19.79 -12.68 26.75
N SER A 83 -20.93 -12.94 26.10
CA SER A 83 -22.22 -13.26 26.73
C SER A 83 -22.43 -14.75 27.01
N ALA A 84 -21.62 -15.63 26.41
CA ALA A 84 -21.71 -17.05 26.69
C ALA A 84 -21.09 -17.37 28.05
N ASP A 85 -21.89 -17.95 28.96
CA ASP A 85 -21.42 -18.43 30.27
C ASP A 85 -20.56 -19.70 30.18
N ARG A 86 -20.50 -20.31 29.00
CA ARG A 86 -19.68 -21.50 28.70
C ARG A 86 -18.74 -21.25 27.53
N GLN A 87 -17.65 -22.00 27.49
CA GLN A 87 -16.75 -21.99 26.34
C GLN A 87 -17.39 -22.72 25.15
N PHE A 88 -17.40 -22.09 23.98
CA PHE A 88 -17.90 -22.73 22.76
C PHE A 88 -17.00 -23.90 22.35
N SER A 89 -17.63 -24.98 21.89
CA SER A 89 -16.91 -26.08 21.27
C SER A 89 -16.34 -25.67 19.90
N GLU A 90 -15.30 -26.36 19.46
CA GLU A 90 -14.69 -26.12 18.13
C GLU A 90 -15.73 -26.21 17.00
N ARG A 91 -16.70 -27.13 17.12
CA ARG A 91 -17.80 -27.30 16.16
C ARG A 91 -18.71 -26.07 16.12
N GLU A 92 -19.08 -25.53 17.27
CA GLU A 92 -19.95 -24.34 17.34
C GLU A 92 -19.24 -23.11 16.77
N ILE A 93 -17.97 -22.90 17.12
CA ILE A 93 -17.18 -21.79 16.56
C ILE A 93 -17.08 -21.95 15.04
N ARG A 94 -16.82 -23.17 14.57
CA ARG A 94 -16.75 -23.46 13.13
C ARG A 94 -18.04 -23.10 12.41
N ASP A 95 -19.17 -23.53 12.94
CA ASP A 95 -20.45 -23.36 12.28
C ASP A 95 -20.87 -21.88 12.26
N ILE A 96 -20.60 -21.13 13.35
CA ILE A 96 -20.78 -19.66 13.40
C ILE A 96 -19.88 -18.97 12.35
N PHE A 97 -18.59 -19.28 12.33
CA PHE A 97 -17.64 -18.64 11.41
C PHE A 97 -17.98 -18.96 9.94
N VAL A 98 -18.32 -20.21 9.63
CA VAL A 98 -18.74 -20.60 8.28
C VAL A 98 -20.01 -19.84 7.87
N GLN A 99 -20.97 -19.65 8.77
CA GLN A 99 -22.16 -18.87 8.47
C GLN A 99 -21.82 -17.42 8.14
N VAL A 100 -20.99 -16.76 8.95
CA VAL A 100 -20.54 -15.37 8.69
C VAL A 100 -19.78 -15.27 7.36
N LEU A 101 -18.91 -16.23 7.03
CA LEU A 101 -18.18 -16.24 5.75
C LEU A 101 -19.08 -16.52 4.54
N LYS A 102 -20.17 -17.28 4.71
CA LYS A 102 -21.17 -17.48 3.64
C LYS A 102 -21.94 -16.20 3.36
N ASP A 103 -22.32 -15.48 4.42
CA ASP A 103 -23.06 -14.23 4.32
C ASP A 103 -22.17 -13.07 3.83
N ASN A 104 -20.84 -13.22 3.95
CA ASN A 104 -19.85 -12.22 3.53
C ASN A 104 -18.76 -12.85 2.65
N PRO A 105 -19.02 -13.09 1.35
CA PRO A 105 -18.10 -13.83 0.46
C PRO A 105 -16.70 -13.21 0.28
N LEU A 106 -16.54 -11.93 0.57
CA LEU A 106 -15.27 -11.20 0.45
C LEU A 106 -14.36 -11.39 1.66
N PHE A 107 -14.91 -11.83 2.79
CA PHE A 107 -14.08 -12.16 3.94
C PHE A 107 -13.23 -13.35 3.57
N TYR A 108 -11.92 -13.14 3.67
CA TYR A 108 -10.95 -14.16 3.40
C TYR A 108 -10.95 -15.18 4.55
N SER A 109 -10.92 -14.71 5.80
CA SER A 109 -10.93 -15.61 6.93
C SER A 109 -11.52 -14.99 8.18
N LEU A 110 -11.98 -15.87 9.08
CA LEU A 110 -12.33 -15.55 10.45
C LEU A 110 -11.46 -16.40 11.37
N TYR A 111 -10.99 -15.79 12.45
CA TYR A 111 -10.15 -16.49 13.41
C TYR A 111 -10.27 -15.92 14.81
N TYR A 112 -9.77 -16.69 15.76
CA TYR A 112 -9.49 -16.19 17.08
C TYR A 112 -8.12 -16.68 17.58
N GLY A 113 -7.51 -15.87 18.43
CA GLY A 113 -6.34 -16.22 19.22
C GLY A 113 -6.65 -16.08 20.70
N ASN A 114 -6.21 -17.03 21.52
CA ASN A 114 -6.37 -16.94 22.98
C ASN A 114 -5.05 -16.55 23.67
N GLU A 115 -5.11 -16.33 24.97
CA GLU A 115 -3.95 -15.96 25.79
C GLU A 115 -2.88 -17.07 25.90
N ARG A 116 -3.23 -18.31 25.55
CA ARG A 116 -2.29 -19.44 25.46
C ARG A 116 -1.61 -19.53 24.08
N GLU A 117 -1.74 -18.47 23.28
CA GLU A 117 -1.26 -18.37 21.90
C GLU A 117 -1.94 -19.36 20.93
N ASP A 118 -2.95 -20.11 21.37
CA ASP A 118 -3.67 -21.03 20.48
C ASP A 118 -4.39 -20.21 19.42
N PHE A 119 -4.32 -20.69 18.19
CA PHE A 119 -4.92 -20.06 17.04
C PHE A 119 -5.87 -21.01 16.34
N TYR A 120 -7.00 -20.47 15.93
CA TYR A 120 -8.00 -21.18 15.15
C TYR A 120 -8.51 -20.26 14.05
N GLN A 121 -8.44 -20.70 12.80
CA GLN A 121 -8.83 -19.93 11.63
C GLN A 121 -9.64 -20.77 10.66
N ILE A 122 -10.63 -20.14 10.04
CA ILE A 122 -11.37 -20.68 8.90
C ILE A 122 -11.20 -19.75 7.72
N ILE A 123 -10.76 -20.32 6.61
CA ILE A 123 -10.46 -19.64 5.37
C ILE A 123 -11.55 -19.97 4.34
N ASN A 124 -12.05 -18.92 3.71
CA ASN A 124 -12.94 -18.95 2.56
C ASN A 124 -12.13 -19.05 1.27
N LEU A 125 -12.06 -20.23 0.64
CA LEU A 125 -11.29 -20.42 -0.59
C LEU A 125 -11.86 -19.67 -1.81
N GLU A 126 -13.12 -19.24 -1.74
CA GLU A 126 -13.81 -18.51 -2.82
C GLU A 126 -13.69 -16.99 -2.70
N SER A 127 -13.00 -16.48 -1.67
CA SER A 127 -12.86 -15.03 -1.49
C SER A 127 -12.00 -14.38 -2.59
N SER A 128 -11.05 -15.14 -3.16
CA SER A 128 -10.21 -14.73 -4.29
C SER A 128 -9.49 -15.94 -4.90
N PRO A 129 -9.29 -16.00 -6.24
CA PRO A 129 -8.55 -17.10 -6.89
C PRO A 129 -7.14 -17.34 -6.33
N ILE A 130 -6.43 -16.26 -5.96
CA ILE A 130 -5.06 -16.34 -5.43
C ILE A 130 -5.00 -17.12 -4.10
N VAL A 131 -6.07 -17.12 -3.31
CA VAL A 131 -6.13 -17.80 -2.01
C VAL A 131 -6.06 -19.31 -2.21
N ARG A 132 -6.84 -19.83 -3.16
CA ARG A 132 -6.86 -21.25 -3.52
C ARG A 132 -5.51 -21.73 -4.04
N GLU A 133 -4.90 -20.95 -4.94
CA GLU A 133 -3.59 -21.23 -5.51
C GLU A 133 -2.50 -21.31 -4.42
N ARG A 134 -2.44 -20.30 -3.55
CA ARG A 134 -1.42 -20.22 -2.48
C ARG A 134 -1.54 -21.32 -1.43
N LEU A 135 -2.75 -21.84 -1.18
CA LEU A 135 -2.97 -22.97 -0.27
C LEU A 135 -2.89 -24.34 -0.95
N ASN A 136 -2.65 -24.36 -2.27
CA ASN A 136 -2.62 -25.57 -3.08
C ASN A 136 -3.86 -26.46 -2.84
N ALA A 137 -5.04 -25.84 -2.76
CA ALA A 137 -6.31 -26.51 -2.45
C ALA A 137 -6.94 -27.14 -3.71
N ASP A 138 -7.54 -28.32 -3.57
CA ASP A 138 -8.21 -29.04 -4.66
C ASP A 138 -9.53 -28.34 -5.03
N GLU A 139 -10.02 -28.49 -6.26
CA GLU A 139 -11.26 -27.85 -6.75
C GLU A 139 -12.49 -28.18 -5.88
N ARG A 140 -12.49 -29.35 -5.24
CA ARG A 140 -13.57 -29.81 -4.35
C ARG A 140 -13.54 -29.17 -2.96
N ASP A 141 -12.43 -28.56 -2.58
CA ASP A 141 -12.28 -27.89 -1.29
C ASP A 141 -12.99 -26.53 -1.32
N ARG A 142 -13.77 -26.23 -0.28
CA ARG A 142 -14.47 -24.94 -0.10
C ARG A 142 -13.92 -24.14 1.07
N TRP A 143 -13.47 -24.83 2.11
CA TRP A 143 -12.96 -24.21 3.34
C TRP A 143 -11.62 -24.82 3.72
N VAL A 144 -10.75 -24.01 4.31
CA VAL A 144 -9.53 -24.49 4.97
C VAL A 144 -9.57 -24.07 6.43
N LEU A 145 -9.29 -25.01 7.32
CA LEU A 145 -9.29 -24.79 8.76
C LEU A 145 -7.85 -24.95 9.27
N ILE A 146 -7.32 -23.91 9.90
CA ILE A 146 -5.97 -23.90 10.46
C ILE A 146 -6.08 -23.86 11.98
N LYS A 147 -5.41 -24.82 12.62
CA LYS A 147 -5.29 -24.92 14.08
C LYS A 147 -3.82 -24.87 14.45
N ILE A 148 -3.47 -24.04 15.42
CA ILE A 148 -2.11 -23.96 15.94
C ILE A 148 -2.17 -24.02 17.46
N ARG A 149 -1.57 -25.07 18.02
CA ARG A 149 -1.54 -25.36 19.46
C ARG A 149 -0.19 -25.92 19.86
N GLY A 150 0.11 -25.91 21.15
CA GLY A 150 1.36 -26.45 21.72
C GLY A 150 2.11 -25.41 22.53
N ASP A 151 3.26 -25.80 23.09
CA ASP A 151 4.16 -24.88 23.80
C ASP A 151 5.14 -24.20 22.83
N ASP A 152 5.95 -23.27 23.32
CA ASP A 152 6.86 -22.45 22.50
C ASP A 152 7.82 -23.24 21.60
N LYS A 153 8.14 -24.50 21.96
CA LYS A 153 9.13 -25.33 21.23
C LYS A 153 8.52 -26.48 20.44
N SER A 154 7.29 -26.89 20.75
CA SER A 154 6.60 -28.03 20.13
C SER A 154 5.26 -27.64 19.50
N ARG A 155 5.12 -26.36 19.11
CA ARG A 155 3.91 -25.84 18.50
C ARG A 155 3.66 -26.48 17.13
N ILE A 156 2.46 -27.01 16.93
CA ILE A 156 2.05 -27.73 15.73
C ILE A 156 0.94 -26.95 15.04
N ARG A 157 1.08 -26.77 13.72
CA ARG A 157 0.01 -26.33 12.83
C ARG A 157 -0.64 -27.56 12.19
N THR A 158 -1.95 -27.66 12.33
CA THR A 158 -2.80 -28.58 11.60
C THR A 158 -3.63 -27.80 10.59
N THR A 159 -3.54 -28.16 9.33
CA THR A 159 -4.33 -27.60 8.23
C THR A 159 -5.30 -28.66 7.72
N GLU A 160 -6.60 -28.40 7.79
CA GLU A 160 -7.67 -29.28 7.33
C GLU A 160 -8.41 -28.66 6.14
N TYR A 161 -8.53 -29.41 5.05
CA TYR A 161 -9.27 -29.01 3.87
C TYR A 161 -10.67 -29.65 3.92
N LEU A 162 -11.71 -28.84 3.67
CA LEU A 162 -13.10 -29.24 3.85
C LEU A 162 -13.94 -28.90 2.60
N THR A 163 -14.88 -29.77 2.25
CA THR A 163 -15.88 -29.50 1.20
C THR A 163 -16.92 -28.47 1.65
N SER A 164 -17.83 -28.07 0.75
CA SER A 164 -18.99 -27.22 1.07
C SER A 164 -19.92 -27.78 2.15
N ARG A 165 -19.93 -29.12 2.34
CA ARG A 165 -20.68 -29.82 3.39
C ARG A 165 -19.86 -30.04 4.67
N LEU A 166 -18.69 -29.39 4.79
CA LEU A 166 -17.77 -29.51 5.91
C LEU A 166 -17.21 -30.93 6.12
N THR A 167 -17.16 -31.73 5.06
CA THR A 167 -16.50 -33.04 5.08
C THR A 167 -15.01 -32.87 4.77
N ARG A 168 -14.14 -33.44 5.62
CA ARG A 168 -12.69 -33.32 5.46
C ARG A 168 -12.18 -34.13 4.26
N THR A 169 -11.44 -33.48 3.37
CA THR A 169 -10.81 -34.07 2.19
C THR A 169 -9.34 -34.41 2.45
N ARG A 170 -8.61 -33.48 3.08
CA ARG A 170 -7.17 -33.59 3.37
C ARG A 170 -6.83 -32.99 4.73
N ILE A 171 -5.78 -33.51 5.35
CA ILE A 171 -5.18 -32.96 6.57
C ILE A 171 -3.66 -32.97 6.46
N GLU A 172 -3.04 -31.88 6.88
CA GLU A 172 -1.58 -31.71 6.89
C GLU A 172 -1.15 -31.18 8.26
N THR A 173 0.02 -31.62 8.73
CA THR A 173 0.57 -31.24 10.03
C THR A 173 2.03 -30.85 9.90
N GLU A 174 2.40 -29.71 10.45
CA GLU A 174 3.78 -29.23 10.46
C GLU A 174 4.13 -28.49 11.77
N THR A 175 5.42 -28.32 12.05
CA THR A 175 5.88 -27.45 13.14
C THR A 175 5.60 -25.99 12.82
N SER A 176 5.19 -25.21 13.81
CA SER A 176 4.79 -23.81 13.63
C SER A 176 5.57 -22.89 14.57
N ASN A 177 6.00 -21.75 14.05
CA ASN A 177 6.54 -20.63 14.83
C ASN A 177 5.51 -19.47 14.90
N TYR A 178 4.21 -19.76 14.78
CA TYR A 178 3.17 -18.73 14.80
C TYR A 178 2.60 -18.50 16.18
N PHE A 179 2.61 -17.23 16.58
CA PHE A 179 2.05 -16.74 17.82
C PHE A 179 1.10 -15.57 17.51
N PRO A 180 -0.21 -15.67 17.81
CA PRO A 180 -1.15 -14.57 17.68
C PRO A 180 -0.64 -13.26 18.29
N SER A 181 -0.01 -13.29 19.47
CA SER A 181 0.48 -12.08 20.15
C SER A 181 1.60 -11.33 19.40
N GLN A 182 2.26 -12.00 18.46
CA GLN A 182 3.27 -11.39 17.60
C GLN A 182 2.65 -10.62 16.43
N ARG A 183 1.32 -10.65 16.26
CA ARG A 183 0.63 -10.06 15.10
C ARG A 183 -0.04 -8.71 15.44
N PRO A 184 -0.08 -7.75 14.50
CA PRO A 184 -0.66 -6.43 14.74
C PRO A 184 -2.11 -6.49 15.27
N TRP A 185 -2.92 -7.33 14.65
CA TRP A 185 -4.34 -7.52 15.00
C TRP A 185 -4.56 -7.96 16.45
N TYR A 186 -3.66 -8.77 17.02
CA TYR A 186 -3.84 -9.24 18.40
C TYR A 186 -3.48 -8.16 19.40
N HIS A 187 -2.37 -7.48 19.17
CA HIS A 187 -1.84 -6.48 20.10
C HIS A 187 -2.72 -5.23 20.16
N ALA A 188 -3.20 -4.76 19.00
CA ALA A 188 -3.96 -3.51 18.91
C ALA A 188 -5.46 -3.68 19.18
N ALA A 189 -5.97 -4.92 19.28
CA ALA A 189 -7.37 -5.18 19.55
C ALA A 189 -7.81 -4.68 20.95
N LYS A 190 -8.90 -3.91 20.96
CA LYS A 190 -9.54 -3.31 22.14
C LYS A 190 -10.84 -4.04 22.47
N GLU A 191 -11.31 -3.94 23.72
CA GLU A 191 -12.57 -4.57 24.15
C GLU A 191 -13.82 -3.82 23.69
N ASP A 192 -13.75 -2.48 23.67
CA ASP A 192 -14.90 -1.59 23.43
C ASP A 192 -15.06 -1.16 21.97
N SER A 193 -14.05 -1.44 21.13
CA SER A 193 -14.06 -1.06 19.72
C SER A 193 -13.41 -2.12 18.84
N VAL A 194 -13.68 -2.01 17.54
CA VAL A 194 -13.00 -2.81 16.51
C VAL A 194 -11.80 -2.00 16.04
N TYR A 195 -10.63 -2.61 16.07
CA TYR A 195 -9.40 -2.06 15.53
C TYR A 195 -9.18 -2.58 14.11
N LYS A 196 -8.90 -1.68 13.17
CA LYS A 196 -8.50 -1.99 11.79
C LYS A 196 -6.98 -1.84 11.69
N THR A 197 -6.30 -2.87 11.21
CA THR A 197 -4.85 -2.80 10.96
C THR A 197 -4.56 -2.00 9.69
N ASP A 198 -3.40 -1.35 9.63
CA ASP A 198 -2.78 -1.02 8.35
C ASP A 198 -2.57 -2.32 7.53
N PRO A 199 -2.44 -2.23 6.19
CA PRO A 199 -2.10 -3.37 5.35
C PRO A 199 -0.84 -4.09 5.83
N TYR A 200 -0.92 -5.40 6.05
CA TYR A 200 0.21 -6.23 6.47
C TYR A 200 0.18 -7.62 5.79
N LEU A 201 1.32 -8.31 5.82
CA LEU A 201 1.45 -9.62 5.18
C LEU A 201 0.77 -10.72 6.02
N PHE A 202 -0.26 -11.36 5.49
CA PHE A 202 -0.89 -12.51 6.15
C PHE A 202 0.05 -13.73 6.16
N LYS A 203 0.22 -14.34 7.34
CA LYS A 203 1.27 -15.35 7.55
C LYS A 203 1.17 -16.55 6.64
N HIS A 204 -0.02 -17.11 6.47
CA HIS A 204 -0.21 -18.41 5.82
C HIS A 204 -0.22 -18.33 4.29
N LEU A 205 -0.69 -17.21 3.73
CA LEU A 205 -0.81 -17.05 2.29
C LEU A 205 0.34 -16.29 1.65
N LYS A 206 1.01 -15.45 2.45
CA LYS A 206 1.94 -14.44 1.94
C LYS A 206 1.25 -13.58 0.87
N ILE A 207 0.06 -13.11 1.22
CA ILE A 207 -0.69 -12.07 0.50
C ILE A 207 -1.05 -10.97 1.48
N THR A 208 -1.33 -9.81 0.93
CA THR A 208 -1.63 -8.60 1.68
C THR A 208 -3.10 -8.46 2.00
N GLY A 209 -3.37 -7.91 3.17
CA GLY A 209 -4.72 -7.69 3.64
C GLY A 209 -4.77 -6.80 4.87
N GLN A 210 -5.98 -6.53 5.30
CA GLN A 210 -6.27 -5.81 6.54
C GLN A 210 -7.11 -6.71 7.45
N THR A 211 -6.91 -6.55 8.75
CA THR A 211 -7.67 -7.26 9.77
C THR A 211 -8.51 -6.29 10.57
N TYR A 212 -9.78 -6.64 10.72
CA TYR A 212 -10.68 -6.03 11.70
C TYR A 212 -10.71 -6.92 12.93
N SER A 213 -10.25 -6.39 14.06
CA SER A 213 -9.97 -7.18 15.26
C SER A 213 -10.59 -6.57 16.50
N THR A 214 -11.02 -7.42 17.43
CA THR A 214 -11.61 -6.97 18.69
C THR A 214 -11.35 -7.99 19.79
N ARG A 215 -11.20 -7.50 21.02
CA ARG A 215 -10.91 -8.32 22.18
C ARG A 215 -12.21 -8.71 22.88
N SER A 216 -12.39 -10.00 23.10
CA SER A 216 -13.37 -10.57 24.04
C SER A 216 -12.66 -10.89 25.36
N LYS A 217 -13.41 -11.38 26.36
CA LYS A 217 -12.90 -11.70 27.72
C LYS A 217 -11.71 -12.66 27.74
N THR A 218 -11.61 -13.58 26.76
CA THR A 218 -10.63 -14.68 26.78
C THR A 218 -9.86 -14.86 25.46
N SER A 219 -10.21 -14.09 24.44
CA SER A 219 -9.64 -14.23 23.09
C SER A 219 -9.78 -12.95 22.29
N VAL A 220 -8.90 -12.78 21.30
CA VAL A 220 -9.05 -11.77 20.26
C VAL A 220 -9.64 -12.43 19.02
N ILE A 221 -10.67 -11.82 18.45
CA ILE A 221 -11.33 -12.27 17.22
C ILE A 221 -10.86 -11.36 16.08
N GLY A 222 -10.54 -11.95 14.93
CA GLY A 222 -10.13 -11.25 13.72
C GLY A 222 -10.97 -11.63 12.51
N VAL A 223 -11.24 -10.63 11.66
CA VAL A 223 -11.85 -10.76 10.34
C VAL A 223 -10.84 -10.24 9.32
N ASP A 224 -10.36 -11.10 8.43
CA ASP A 224 -9.42 -10.71 7.39
C ASP A 224 -10.11 -10.41 6.07
N ILE A 225 -9.67 -9.33 5.43
CA ILE A 225 -10.00 -8.98 4.06
C ILE A 225 -8.70 -8.85 3.28
N VAL A 226 -8.67 -9.47 2.09
CA VAL A 226 -7.49 -9.45 1.21
C VAL A 226 -7.60 -8.29 0.23
N LEU A 227 -6.49 -7.59 0.00
CA LEU A 227 -6.48 -6.39 -0.85
C LEU A 227 -6.67 -6.73 -2.33
N SER A 228 -6.36 -7.96 -2.74
CA SER A 228 -6.61 -8.43 -4.11
C SER A 228 -8.11 -8.47 -4.45
N SER A 229 -8.98 -8.80 -3.49
CA SER A 229 -10.43 -8.79 -3.70
C SER A 229 -10.93 -7.36 -3.95
N VAL A 230 -10.40 -6.37 -3.23
CA VAL A 230 -10.68 -4.95 -3.49
C VAL A 230 -10.12 -4.51 -4.85
N SER A 231 -8.87 -4.86 -5.13
CA SER A 231 -8.16 -4.50 -6.39
C SER A 231 -8.89 -5.01 -7.63
N SER A 232 -9.45 -6.23 -7.58
CA SER A 232 -10.23 -6.81 -8.68
C SER A 232 -11.51 -6.01 -8.98
N LYS A 233 -12.12 -5.41 -7.95
CA LYS A 233 -13.38 -4.67 -8.08
C LYS A 233 -13.19 -3.21 -8.51
N ILE A 234 -12.04 -2.60 -8.21
CA ILE A 234 -11.66 -1.26 -8.69
C ILE A 234 -11.07 -1.27 -10.11
N SER A 235 -11.01 -2.43 -10.76
CA SER A 235 -10.46 -2.57 -12.11
C SER A 235 -11.29 -1.81 -13.15
N ALA A 236 -10.63 -1.40 -14.23
CA ALA A 236 -11.23 -0.56 -15.26
C ALA A 236 -12.40 -1.25 -15.99
N ASP A 237 -12.31 -2.57 -16.15
CA ASP A 237 -13.38 -3.40 -16.71
C ASP A 237 -14.62 -3.46 -15.79
N ALA A 238 -14.42 -3.45 -14.47
CA ALA A 238 -15.50 -3.45 -13.49
C ALA A 238 -16.29 -2.13 -13.46
N MET A 239 -15.70 -1.02 -13.93
CA MET A 239 -16.38 0.28 -14.07
C MET A 239 -17.30 0.38 -15.31
N GLY A 240 -17.37 -0.67 -16.15
CA GLY A 240 -18.28 -0.72 -17.29
C GLY A 240 -17.93 0.27 -18.41
N ILE A 241 -16.64 0.59 -18.54
CA ILE A 241 -16.11 1.54 -19.51
C ILE A 241 -15.41 0.76 -20.62
N LYS A 242 -16.00 0.74 -21.83
CA LYS A 242 -15.33 0.16 -23.00
C LYS A 242 -14.12 1.02 -23.36
N GLY A 243 -12.95 0.41 -23.54
CA GLY A 243 -11.71 1.12 -23.91
C GLY A 243 -11.02 1.81 -22.73
N ALA A 244 -11.16 1.29 -21.51
CA ALA A 244 -10.66 1.89 -20.27
C ALA A 244 -9.13 1.91 -20.08
N GLN A 245 -8.35 1.88 -21.17
CA GLN A 245 -6.91 2.05 -21.11
C GLN A 245 -6.59 3.45 -20.57
N GLY A 246 -5.83 3.49 -19.47
CA GLY A 246 -5.39 4.73 -18.84
C GLY A 246 -6.26 5.25 -17.70
N ILE A 247 -7.35 4.57 -17.32
CA ILE A 247 -8.05 4.90 -16.07
C ILE A 247 -7.28 4.29 -14.91
N GLU A 248 -6.86 5.13 -13.98
CA GLU A 248 -6.12 4.72 -12.79
C GLU A 248 -7.04 4.83 -11.57
N ALA A 249 -7.04 3.81 -10.72
CA ALA A 249 -7.83 3.78 -9.50
C ALA A 249 -6.94 3.44 -8.32
N PHE A 250 -7.12 4.17 -7.22
CA PHE A 250 -6.31 4.07 -6.02
C PHE A 250 -7.21 4.00 -4.78
N LEU A 251 -6.87 3.09 -3.89
CA LEU A 251 -7.26 3.14 -2.48
C LEU A 251 -6.01 3.55 -1.70
N PHE A 252 -6.10 4.62 -0.91
CA PHE A 252 -4.96 5.15 -0.17
C PHE A 252 -5.38 5.72 1.18
N ASN A 253 -4.43 5.81 2.12
CA ASN A 253 -4.70 6.38 3.44
C ASN A 253 -4.54 7.91 3.47
N GLN A 254 -4.85 8.54 4.60
CA GLN A 254 -4.70 9.98 4.82
C GLN A 254 -3.28 10.55 4.58
N ASN A 255 -2.26 9.71 4.54
CA ASN A 255 -0.88 10.10 4.26
C ASN A 255 -0.53 10.04 2.76
N GLY A 256 -1.44 9.51 1.92
CA GLY A 256 -1.19 9.31 0.49
C GLY A 256 -0.56 7.96 0.14
N GLU A 257 -0.37 7.07 1.10
CA GLU A 257 0.21 5.74 0.88
C GLU A 257 -0.79 4.84 0.17
N VAL A 258 -0.37 4.18 -0.92
CA VAL A 258 -1.24 3.31 -1.72
C VAL A 258 -1.48 2.00 -0.98
N ILE A 259 -2.75 1.71 -0.71
CA ILE A 259 -3.23 0.45 -0.16
C ILE A 259 -3.50 -0.54 -1.30
N ALA A 260 -4.25 -0.11 -2.32
CA ALA A 260 -4.56 -0.92 -3.49
C ALA A 260 -4.64 -0.05 -4.74
N SER A 261 -4.30 -0.63 -5.90
CA SER A 261 -4.46 0.06 -7.19
C SER A 261 -4.78 -0.93 -8.31
N ASN A 262 -5.36 -0.44 -9.40
CA ASN A 262 -5.57 -1.22 -10.61
C ASN A 262 -4.34 -1.23 -11.55
N LEU A 263 -3.25 -0.53 -11.18
CA LEU A 263 -2.04 -0.45 -11.99
C LEU A 263 -1.18 -1.71 -11.80
N PRO A 264 -0.60 -2.25 -12.88
CA PRO A 264 0.42 -3.28 -12.75
C PRO A 264 1.63 -2.71 -12.00
N GLU A 265 2.30 -3.54 -11.19
CA GLU A 265 3.57 -3.16 -10.59
C GLU A 265 4.54 -2.74 -11.70
N ARG A 266 4.97 -1.47 -11.72
CA ARG A 266 5.91 -0.95 -12.73
C ARG A 266 7.13 -1.85 -12.82
N THR A 267 7.57 -2.12 -14.06
CA THR A 267 8.64 -3.04 -14.44
C THR A 267 9.87 -2.85 -13.54
N GLN A 268 10.05 -3.76 -12.59
CA GLN A 268 11.14 -3.68 -11.62
C GLN A 268 12.46 -4.05 -12.32
N ILE A 269 13.52 -3.31 -12.01
CA ILE A 269 14.89 -3.73 -12.31
C ILE A 269 15.07 -5.14 -11.71
N SER A 270 15.35 -6.13 -12.56
CA SER A 270 15.50 -7.51 -12.13
C SER A 270 16.88 -7.73 -11.51
N ILE A 271 16.89 -8.24 -10.28
CA ILE A 271 18.13 -8.56 -9.56
C ILE A 271 18.58 -9.96 -9.98
N PRO A 272 19.84 -10.13 -10.43
CA PRO A 272 20.36 -11.44 -10.80
C PRO A 272 20.20 -12.48 -9.68
N ALA A 273 19.78 -13.69 -10.05
CA ALA A 273 19.57 -14.78 -9.10
C ALA A 273 20.85 -15.12 -8.31
N ALA A 274 20.69 -15.37 -7.02
CA ALA A 274 21.78 -15.79 -6.14
C ALA A 274 22.18 -17.25 -6.43
N LYS A 275 23.49 -17.52 -6.40
CA LYS A 275 24.02 -18.89 -6.42
C LYS A 275 24.21 -19.38 -4.98
N PRO A 276 23.75 -20.58 -4.62
CA PRO A 276 24.02 -21.16 -3.31
C PRO A 276 25.53 -21.23 -3.03
N MET A 277 25.93 -20.88 -1.81
CA MET A 277 27.31 -20.97 -1.36
C MET A 277 27.69 -22.41 -1.02
N VAL A 278 28.98 -22.74 -1.19
CA VAL A 278 29.53 -24.00 -0.70
C VAL A 278 29.83 -23.85 0.79
N LEU A 279 28.95 -24.40 1.62
CA LEU A 279 29.06 -24.30 3.08
C LEU A 279 29.81 -25.51 3.66
N PRO A 280 30.74 -25.31 4.61
CA PRO A 280 31.32 -26.39 5.39
C PRO A 280 30.23 -27.27 6.05
N PRO A 281 30.45 -28.59 6.23
CA PRO A 281 29.44 -29.50 6.79
C PRO A 281 28.83 -29.03 8.11
N GLN A 282 29.64 -28.42 8.99
CA GLN A 282 29.18 -27.87 10.27
C GLN A 282 28.21 -26.70 10.10
N GLN A 283 28.49 -25.78 9.16
CA GLN A 283 27.61 -24.65 8.87
C GLN A 283 26.32 -25.11 8.19
N ALA A 284 26.41 -26.06 7.26
CA ALA A 284 25.24 -26.65 6.61
C ALA A 284 24.31 -27.34 7.63
N ALA A 285 24.87 -28.13 8.56
CA ALA A 285 24.12 -28.76 9.64
C ALA A 285 23.47 -27.73 10.58
N LEU A 286 24.18 -26.65 10.92
CA LEU A 286 23.65 -25.56 11.72
C LEU A 286 22.42 -24.92 11.04
N ILE A 287 22.51 -24.61 9.74
CA ILE A 287 21.39 -24.01 8.99
C ILE A 287 20.21 -24.97 8.91
N GLN A 288 20.44 -26.26 8.67
CA GLN A 288 19.38 -27.26 8.64
C GLN A 288 18.64 -27.41 9.98
N ALA A 289 19.37 -27.26 11.10
CA ALA A 289 18.79 -27.27 12.44
C ALA A 289 18.14 -25.93 12.84
N THR A 290 18.37 -24.86 12.08
CA THR A 290 17.84 -23.52 12.38
C THR A 290 16.39 -23.42 11.89
N PRO A 291 15.44 -23.01 12.75
CA PRO A 291 14.08 -22.74 12.31
C PRO A 291 14.02 -21.51 11.38
N THR A 292 12.87 -21.28 10.75
CA THR A 292 12.64 -20.01 10.05
C THR A 292 12.74 -18.85 11.04
N LEU A 293 13.66 -17.93 10.79
CA LEU A 293 13.91 -16.77 11.65
C LEU A 293 12.88 -15.67 11.37
N VAL A 294 12.30 -15.12 12.42
CA VAL A 294 11.40 -13.96 12.37
C VAL A 294 12.22 -12.68 12.23
N VAL A 295 12.01 -11.95 11.15
CA VAL A 295 12.80 -10.75 10.77
C VAL A 295 11.90 -9.52 10.80
N SER A 296 12.34 -8.43 11.41
CA SER A 296 11.62 -7.14 11.37
C SER A 296 11.44 -6.64 9.94
N ASN A 297 10.36 -5.92 9.64
CA ASN A 297 10.22 -5.10 8.44
C ASN A 297 9.46 -3.83 8.82
N GLN A 298 10.02 -2.68 8.47
CA GLN A 298 9.42 -1.38 8.74
C GLN A 298 8.23 -1.13 7.80
N ASN A 299 7.29 -0.28 8.20
CA ASN A 299 6.12 0.03 7.37
C ASN A 299 6.47 1.01 6.23
N ASN A 300 7.19 2.09 6.56
CA ASN A 300 7.36 3.25 5.67
C ASN A 300 8.76 3.88 5.76
N TRP A 301 9.81 3.05 5.70
CA TRP A 301 11.20 3.52 5.65
C TRP A 301 11.85 3.21 4.30
N GLY A 302 11.15 3.59 3.23
CA GLY A 302 11.63 3.50 1.86
C GLY A 302 12.85 4.41 1.65
N PRO A 303 13.79 4.06 0.76
CA PRO A 303 13.84 2.86 -0.07
C PRO A 303 14.47 1.62 0.59
N TYR A 304 14.78 1.67 1.89
CA TYR A 304 15.64 0.67 2.50
C TYR A 304 14.87 -0.54 3.02
N ASP A 305 13.88 -0.29 3.86
CA ASP A 305 13.09 -1.29 4.57
C ASP A 305 11.69 -0.70 4.71
N PHE A 306 10.75 -1.18 3.90
CA PHE A 306 9.38 -0.69 3.95
C PHE A 306 8.42 -1.80 3.52
N ALA A 307 7.13 -1.54 3.65
CA ALA A 307 6.10 -2.43 3.17
C ALA A 307 5.20 -1.70 2.19
N ARG A 308 5.00 -2.26 1.00
CA ARG A 308 3.99 -1.74 0.05
C ARG A 308 2.75 -2.61 0.16
N ALA A 309 1.64 -2.01 0.58
CA ALA A 309 0.42 -2.73 0.89
C ALA A 309 0.64 -3.90 1.89
N GLY A 310 1.72 -3.88 2.69
CA GLY A 310 2.09 -4.99 3.57
C GLY A 310 3.12 -5.98 3.00
N GLU A 311 3.44 -5.95 1.70
CA GLU A 311 4.55 -6.74 1.14
C GLU A 311 5.91 -6.11 1.48
N PRO A 312 6.84 -6.83 2.11
CA PRO A 312 8.19 -6.33 2.38
C PRO A 312 8.96 -5.99 1.10
N GLN A 313 9.42 -4.74 1.02
CA GLN A 313 10.17 -4.17 -0.10
C GLN A 313 11.34 -3.31 0.39
N GLY A 314 12.28 -3.05 -0.53
CA GLY A 314 13.43 -2.19 -0.28
C GLY A 314 14.77 -2.89 -0.39
N TYR A 315 15.82 -2.07 -0.34
CA TYR A 315 17.21 -2.50 -0.47
C TYR A 315 17.57 -3.61 0.53
N ALA A 316 17.25 -3.42 1.81
CA ALA A 316 17.55 -4.38 2.87
C ALA A 316 16.79 -5.69 2.66
N ILE A 317 15.53 -5.60 2.25
CA ILE A 317 14.67 -6.77 2.02
C ILE A 317 15.18 -7.62 0.85
N ASP A 318 15.49 -7.00 -0.29
CA ASP A 318 16.02 -7.73 -1.43
C ASP A 318 17.44 -8.28 -1.15
N THR A 319 18.24 -7.57 -0.36
CA THR A 319 19.55 -8.07 0.13
C THR A 319 19.35 -9.32 0.98
N LEU A 320 18.46 -9.29 1.97
CA LEU A 320 18.13 -10.44 2.82
C LEU A 320 17.59 -11.64 2.02
N LYS A 321 16.78 -11.39 0.98
CA LYS A 321 16.31 -12.45 0.07
C LYS A 321 17.47 -13.09 -0.70
N LEU A 322 18.49 -12.33 -1.11
CA LEU A 322 19.71 -12.89 -1.70
C LEU A 322 20.49 -13.72 -0.67
N LEU A 323 20.69 -13.20 0.54
CA LEU A 323 21.40 -13.94 1.61
C LEU A 323 20.69 -15.25 1.96
N SER A 324 19.36 -15.24 2.02
CA SER A 324 18.55 -16.45 2.23
C SER A 324 18.78 -17.48 1.13
N LYS A 325 18.79 -17.07 -0.15
CA LYS A 325 19.05 -17.96 -1.29
C LYS A 325 20.49 -18.47 -1.34
N MET A 326 21.46 -17.69 -0.89
CA MET A 326 22.87 -18.06 -0.86
C MET A 326 23.18 -19.06 0.26
N THR A 327 22.57 -18.86 1.43
CA THR A 327 22.89 -19.63 2.65
C THR A 327 21.92 -20.78 2.93
N GLY A 328 20.67 -20.69 2.46
CA GLY A 328 19.59 -21.59 2.85
C GLY A 328 18.90 -21.21 4.16
N ILE A 329 19.33 -20.14 4.85
CA ILE A 329 18.64 -19.61 6.03
C ILE A 329 17.27 -19.10 5.61
N LYS A 330 16.22 -19.54 6.30
CA LYS A 330 14.84 -19.13 6.01
C LYS A 330 14.48 -17.91 6.84
N PHE A 331 14.01 -16.86 6.16
CA PHE A 331 13.53 -15.64 6.79
C PHE A 331 12.02 -15.50 6.65
N GLU A 332 11.39 -15.02 7.71
CA GLU A 332 9.98 -14.63 7.74
C GLU A 332 9.86 -13.20 8.24
N PHE A 333 9.47 -12.28 7.35
CA PHE A 333 9.31 -10.88 7.69
C PHE A 333 8.01 -10.61 8.47
N VAL A 334 8.09 -9.74 9.47
CA VAL A 334 6.95 -9.23 10.25
C VAL A 334 6.92 -7.70 10.24
N ASN A 335 5.78 -7.14 9.84
CA ASN A 335 5.49 -5.71 9.76
C ASN A 335 4.13 -5.39 10.41
N GLY A 336 3.68 -4.13 10.31
CA GLY A 336 2.46 -3.63 10.94
C GLY A 336 2.67 -3.14 12.38
N PHE A 337 3.90 -2.78 12.73
CA PHE A 337 4.26 -2.20 14.02
C PHE A 337 5.12 -0.95 13.80
N ASP A 338 5.10 0.00 14.75
CA ASP A 338 6.08 1.10 14.74
C ASP A 338 7.51 0.58 15.02
N SER A 339 8.52 1.35 14.60
CA SER A 339 9.93 0.95 14.70
C SER A 339 10.36 0.58 16.14
N GLN A 340 9.86 1.30 17.15
CA GLN A 340 10.24 1.04 18.53
C GLN A 340 9.61 -0.25 19.05
N ALA A 341 8.36 -0.52 18.68
CA ALA A 341 7.69 -1.77 18.99
C ALA A 341 8.43 -2.98 18.37
N LEU A 342 9.05 -2.82 17.19
CA LEU A 342 9.92 -3.85 16.62
C LEU A 342 11.16 -4.10 17.49
N VAL A 343 11.81 -3.04 17.99
CA VAL A 343 12.95 -3.15 18.92
C VAL A 343 12.54 -3.85 20.22
N GLU A 344 11.41 -3.46 20.82
CA GLU A 344 10.90 -4.10 22.05
C GLU A 344 10.58 -5.58 21.84
N LYS A 345 10.01 -5.94 20.69
CA LYS A 345 9.75 -7.35 20.33
C LYS A 345 11.05 -8.14 20.14
N PHE A 346 12.09 -7.53 19.55
CA PHE A 346 13.41 -8.13 19.45
C PHE A 346 14.03 -8.38 20.84
N ASN A 347 14.00 -7.38 21.73
CA ASN A 347 14.51 -7.51 23.10
C ASN A 347 13.78 -8.61 23.90
N ARG A 348 12.48 -8.80 23.65
CA ARG A 348 11.66 -9.86 24.26
C ARG A 348 11.79 -11.23 23.58
N GLY A 349 12.66 -11.38 22.57
CA GLY A 349 12.85 -12.63 21.84
C GLY A 349 11.66 -13.04 20.96
N LYS A 350 10.78 -12.10 20.60
CA LYS A 350 9.65 -12.31 19.70
C LYS A 350 10.00 -12.02 18.23
N ILE A 351 11.13 -11.34 17.98
CA ILE A 351 11.77 -11.16 16.68
C ILE A 351 13.20 -11.67 16.82
N ASP A 352 13.64 -12.49 15.85
CA ASP A 352 14.95 -13.14 15.87
C ASP A 352 16.04 -12.29 15.21
N VAL A 353 15.65 -11.46 14.24
CA VAL A 353 16.54 -10.57 13.49
C VAL A 353 15.91 -9.19 13.40
N ILE A 354 16.60 -8.19 13.93
CA ILE A 354 16.28 -6.78 13.64
C ILE A 354 17.35 -6.23 12.71
N HIS A 355 16.97 -5.47 11.69
CA HIS A 355 17.91 -4.88 10.75
C HIS A 355 17.57 -3.43 10.46
N SER A 356 18.37 -2.78 9.62
CA SER A 356 18.09 -1.41 9.20
C SER A 356 18.08 -0.43 10.39
N VAL A 357 18.90 -0.75 11.41
CA VAL A 357 19.11 0.06 12.61
C VAL A 357 20.55 0.56 12.66
N THR A 358 20.81 1.76 13.18
CA THR A 358 22.20 2.24 13.30
C THR A 358 22.98 1.41 14.32
N ASN A 359 24.31 1.46 14.25
CA ASN A 359 25.19 0.88 15.27
C ASN A 359 25.10 1.59 16.65
N LYS A 360 24.26 2.62 16.79
CA LYS A 360 24.02 3.36 18.03
C LYS A 360 22.71 2.99 18.71
N LEU A 361 21.85 2.18 18.07
CA LEU A 361 20.61 1.73 18.68
C LEU A 361 20.90 0.99 19.99
N HIS A 362 20.21 1.38 21.06
CA HIS A 362 20.26 0.64 22.32
C HIS A 362 19.33 -0.57 22.27
N VAL A 363 19.88 -1.74 22.57
CA VAL A 363 19.16 -3.01 22.77
C VAL A 363 19.58 -3.61 24.10
N ASP A 364 18.65 -4.23 24.83
CA ASP A 364 18.82 -4.60 26.26
C ASP A 364 20.00 -5.55 26.52
N ALA A 365 20.42 -6.30 25.50
CA ALA A 365 21.66 -7.04 25.50
C ALA A 365 22.46 -6.59 24.29
N SER A 366 23.61 -5.94 24.47
CA SER A 366 24.55 -5.57 23.40
C SER A 366 24.92 -6.78 22.54
N VAL A 367 24.07 -7.09 21.57
CA VAL A 367 24.18 -8.25 20.70
C VAL A 367 25.08 -7.89 19.52
N PRO A 368 26.01 -8.76 19.12
CA PRO A 368 26.82 -8.51 17.96
C PRO A 368 25.94 -8.47 16.70
N GLY A 369 26.32 -7.59 15.77
CA GLY A 369 25.66 -7.43 14.48
C GLY A 369 26.63 -7.51 13.31
N MET A 370 26.11 -7.29 12.12
CA MET A 370 26.88 -7.02 10.91
C MET A 370 26.34 -5.79 10.19
N THR A 371 27.21 -5.00 9.57
CA THR A 371 26.77 -3.94 8.66
C THR A 371 26.10 -4.58 7.45
N LEU A 372 24.86 -4.18 7.18
CA LEU A 372 24.08 -4.61 6.03
C LEU A 372 24.24 -3.64 4.86
N TYR A 373 24.30 -2.34 5.14
CA TYR A 373 24.63 -1.30 4.18
C TYR A 373 25.01 -0.02 4.92
N SER A 374 25.45 0.98 4.18
CA SER A 374 25.61 2.33 4.68
C SER A 374 24.74 3.30 3.88
N ALA A 375 24.26 4.35 4.54
CA ALA A 375 23.45 5.37 3.91
C ALA A 375 23.83 6.77 4.42
N PRO A 376 23.68 7.81 3.57
CA PRO A 376 23.80 9.17 4.03
C PRO A 376 22.61 9.54 4.92
N MET A 377 22.90 10.30 5.97
CA MET A 377 21.89 11.04 6.72
C MET A 377 21.60 12.36 6.01
N GLY A 378 20.41 12.88 6.26
CA GLY A 378 19.97 14.17 5.77
C GLY A 378 19.15 14.91 6.81
N ILE A 379 18.73 16.09 6.41
CA ILE A 379 17.90 16.97 7.21
C ILE A 379 16.78 17.53 6.34
N ALA A 380 15.56 17.56 6.88
CA ALA A 380 14.39 18.15 6.26
C ALA A 380 13.95 19.39 7.06
N ALA A 381 13.51 20.43 6.35
CA ALA A 381 12.98 21.65 6.92
C ALA A 381 11.89 22.22 6.01
N LEU A 382 11.12 23.20 6.50
CA LEU A 382 10.30 24.01 5.60
C LEU A 382 11.19 24.72 4.57
N SER A 383 10.74 24.85 3.33
CA SER A 383 11.54 25.43 2.23
C SER A 383 11.87 26.92 2.45
N THR A 384 11.19 27.57 3.38
CA THR A 384 11.51 28.93 3.86
C THR A 384 12.69 28.99 4.83
N GLN A 385 13.14 27.85 5.34
CA GLN A 385 14.26 27.74 6.28
C GLN A 385 15.58 27.46 5.55
N THR A 386 16.67 27.96 6.10
CA THR A 386 18.02 27.59 5.64
C THR A 386 18.31 26.16 6.04
N LEU A 387 18.66 25.31 5.07
CA LEU A 387 19.06 23.93 5.34
C LEU A 387 20.55 23.86 5.69
N PRO A 388 20.90 23.44 6.91
CA PRO A 388 22.29 23.17 7.24
C PRO A 388 22.77 21.91 6.53
N ASN A 389 24.08 21.81 6.35
CA ASN A 389 24.75 20.62 5.81
C ASN A 389 25.58 19.87 6.86
N ASN A 390 25.57 20.33 8.12
CA ASN A 390 26.30 19.69 9.22
C ASN A 390 25.46 19.76 10.50
N LEU A 391 25.46 18.68 11.30
CA LEU A 391 24.72 18.66 12.57
C LEU A 391 25.17 19.74 13.54
N SER A 392 26.45 20.09 13.52
CA SER A 392 27.04 21.10 14.43
C SER A 392 26.40 22.49 14.31
N GLN A 393 25.71 22.79 13.21
CA GLN A 393 25.01 24.06 12.95
C GLN A 393 23.64 24.13 13.64
N LEU A 394 23.14 23.02 14.20
CA LEU A 394 21.80 22.88 14.78
C LEU A 394 21.70 23.18 16.27
N LYS A 395 22.71 23.83 16.86
CA LYS A 395 22.71 24.12 18.30
C LYS A 395 21.48 24.95 18.66
N GLN A 396 20.75 24.52 19.69
CA GLN A 396 19.52 25.17 20.21
C GLN A 396 18.28 25.07 19.29
N GLN A 397 18.32 24.25 18.23
CA GLN A 397 17.16 24.02 17.38
C GLN A 397 16.25 22.92 17.93
N ARG A 398 14.95 22.99 17.57
CA ARG A 398 13.97 21.93 17.85
C ARG A 398 14.05 20.88 16.75
N LEU A 399 14.61 19.73 17.10
CA LEU A 399 14.87 18.62 16.19
C LEU A 399 13.82 17.53 16.41
N VAL A 400 13.34 16.93 15.34
CA VAL A 400 12.54 15.71 15.40
C VAL A 400 13.30 14.56 14.77
N VAL A 401 13.19 13.39 15.41
CA VAL A 401 13.73 12.12 14.93
C VAL A 401 12.67 11.04 15.10
N VAL A 402 12.71 10.01 14.25
CA VAL A 402 11.84 8.85 14.42
C VAL A 402 12.53 7.84 15.35
N ARG A 403 11.84 7.43 16.42
CA ARG A 403 12.36 6.46 17.41
C ARG A 403 12.53 5.05 16.79
N GLY A 404 13.31 4.19 17.45
CA GLY A 404 13.41 2.77 17.11
C GLY A 404 14.31 2.42 15.92
N ARG A 405 15.15 3.35 15.44
CA ARG A 405 16.11 3.13 14.35
C ARG A 405 17.56 3.48 14.70
N GLY A 406 17.82 3.96 15.91
CA GLY A 406 19.17 4.35 16.34
C GLY A 406 19.58 5.75 15.89
N VAL A 407 18.69 6.51 15.25
CA VAL A 407 18.95 7.88 14.77
C VAL A 407 18.93 8.87 15.92
N GLU A 408 18.01 8.70 16.88
CA GLU A 408 17.96 9.53 18.08
C GLU A 408 19.28 9.46 18.85
N GLU A 409 19.77 8.25 19.08
CA GLU A 409 21.03 7.97 19.77
C GLU A 409 22.21 8.57 19.01
N LEU A 410 22.25 8.40 17.68
CA LEU A 410 23.28 8.98 16.82
C LEU A 410 23.31 10.51 16.93
N VAL A 411 22.14 11.17 16.94
CA VAL A 411 22.06 12.63 17.04
C VAL A 411 22.41 13.10 18.46
N ARG A 412 21.93 12.43 19.52
CA ARG A 412 22.25 12.75 20.92
C ARG A 412 23.75 12.63 21.21
N ASP A 413 24.42 11.63 20.65
CA ASP A 413 25.87 11.47 20.76
C ASP A 413 26.66 12.67 20.21
N ARG A 414 26.12 13.34 19.17
CA ARG A 414 26.77 14.49 18.50
C ARG A 414 26.30 15.84 19.06
N LEU A 415 25.04 15.92 19.50
CA LEU A 415 24.37 17.12 19.98
C LEU A 415 23.68 16.85 21.33
N PRO A 416 24.43 16.65 22.43
CA PRO A 416 23.87 16.22 23.71
C PRO A 416 22.88 17.23 24.33
N ASN A 417 22.99 18.51 23.96
CA ASN A 417 22.17 19.59 24.50
C ASN A 417 21.07 20.07 23.53
N ALA A 418 20.83 19.38 22.41
CA ALA A 418 19.76 19.75 21.49
C ALA A 418 18.38 19.34 22.02
N ASP A 419 17.35 20.15 21.70
CA ASP A 419 15.96 19.80 21.98
C ASP A 419 15.50 18.79 20.91
N ILE A 420 15.55 17.50 21.25
CA ILE A 420 15.22 16.39 20.35
C ILE A 420 13.90 15.76 20.81
N GLN A 421 12.91 15.83 19.92
CA GLN A 421 11.59 15.22 20.08
C GLN A 421 11.53 13.92 19.26
N ALA A 422 11.45 12.80 19.95
CA ALA A 422 11.29 11.49 19.32
C ALA A 422 9.81 11.23 18.98
N VAL A 423 9.53 10.83 17.74
CA VAL A 423 8.17 10.55 17.26
C VAL A 423 8.05 9.15 16.65
N ALA A 424 6.82 8.64 16.53
CA ALA A 424 6.58 7.27 16.11
C ALA A 424 6.81 7.00 14.61
N ASN A 425 6.56 7.97 13.73
CA ASN A 425 6.67 7.80 12.27
C ASN A 425 6.87 9.16 11.56
N PHE A 426 7.13 9.11 10.24
CA PHE A 426 7.34 10.31 9.42
C PHE A 426 6.09 11.20 9.30
N GLY A 427 4.88 10.66 9.36
CA GLY A 427 3.65 11.47 9.34
C GLY A 427 3.60 12.44 10.53
N VAL A 428 3.84 11.95 11.75
CA VAL A 428 3.91 12.80 12.95
C VAL A 428 5.09 13.79 12.86
N ALA A 429 6.22 13.38 12.27
CA ALA A 429 7.36 14.28 12.07
C ALA A 429 7.03 15.42 11.08
N GLN A 430 6.34 15.10 9.99
CA GLN A 430 5.87 16.03 8.99
C GLN A 430 4.87 17.02 9.60
N ASP A 431 3.88 16.53 10.36
CA ASP A 431 2.90 17.39 11.04
C ASP A 431 3.56 18.38 12.00
N ARG A 432 4.55 17.93 12.78
CA ARG A 432 5.31 18.83 13.67
C ARG A 432 6.08 19.90 12.90
N LEU A 433 6.65 19.55 11.76
CA LEU A 433 7.37 20.49 10.91
C LEU A 433 6.42 21.52 10.28
N LEU A 434 5.31 21.06 9.67
CA LEU A 434 4.31 21.91 9.02
C LEU A 434 3.60 22.85 9.99
N ASN A 435 3.36 22.42 11.23
CA ASN A 435 2.72 23.23 12.27
C ASN A 435 3.72 24.10 13.06
N GLY A 436 4.99 24.17 12.66
CA GLY A 436 6.01 24.98 13.33
C GLY A 436 6.38 24.48 14.75
N GLN A 437 6.03 23.24 15.10
CA GLN A 437 6.36 22.59 16.37
C GLN A 437 7.79 22.06 16.40
N ALA A 438 8.41 21.88 15.24
CA ALA A 438 9.82 21.54 15.05
C ALA A 438 10.44 22.42 13.96
N THR A 439 11.76 22.64 14.02
CA THR A 439 12.49 23.37 12.97
C THR A 439 13.05 22.41 11.92
N TYR A 440 13.57 21.27 12.37
CA TYR A 440 14.23 20.30 11.48
C TYR A 440 13.84 18.87 11.83
N VAL A 441 13.85 18.00 10.82
CA VAL A 441 13.73 16.55 10.98
C VAL A 441 14.99 15.88 10.43
N ILE A 442 15.56 14.95 11.19
CA ILE A 442 16.81 14.26 10.83
C ILE A 442 16.53 12.77 10.65
N ASP A 443 16.94 12.23 9.51
CA ASP A 443 16.83 10.80 9.17
C ASP A 443 17.78 10.47 8.01
N SER A 444 17.73 9.26 7.44
CA SER A 444 18.43 8.96 6.19
C SER A 444 17.94 9.88 5.07
N TYR A 445 18.87 10.45 4.31
CA TYR A 445 18.59 11.41 3.25
C TYR A 445 17.52 10.92 2.26
N LEU A 446 17.67 9.68 1.75
CA LEU A 446 16.71 9.12 0.81
C LEU A 446 15.35 8.80 1.45
N ALA A 447 15.33 8.47 2.75
CA ALA A 447 14.10 8.18 3.48
C ALA A 447 13.32 9.44 3.85
N LEU A 448 14.00 10.58 3.98
CA LEU A 448 13.32 11.86 4.18
C LEU A 448 12.43 12.24 2.98
N ASN A 449 12.64 11.67 1.79
CA ASN A 449 11.73 11.91 0.67
C ASN A 449 10.28 11.47 0.98
N GLU A 450 10.07 10.53 1.90
CA GLU A 450 8.75 10.18 2.41
C GLU A 450 8.04 11.40 3.03
N MET A 451 8.79 12.34 3.62
CA MET A 451 8.25 13.57 4.22
C MET A 451 7.83 14.62 3.20
N LYS A 452 8.31 14.56 1.95
CA LYS A 452 7.80 15.48 0.92
C LYS A 452 6.34 15.17 0.60
N GLY A 453 5.92 13.92 0.81
CA GLY A 453 4.61 13.44 0.41
C GLY A 453 4.33 13.76 -1.06
N ILE A 454 3.08 13.65 -1.47
CA ILE A 454 2.66 13.99 -2.83
C ILE A 454 2.22 15.46 -2.90
N ALA A 455 1.60 16.00 -1.85
CA ALA A 455 0.99 17.34 -1.87
C ALA A 455 1.92 18.52 -1.56
N ASN A 456 3.13 18.29 -1.02
CA ASN A 456 3.94 19.35 -0.39
C ASN A 456 5.41 19.33 -0.85
N THR A 457 5.69 18.89 -2.08
CA THR A 457 7.06 18.78 -2.61
C THR A 457 7.83 20.11 -2.61
N GLU A 458 7.12 21.24 -2.67
CA GLU A 458 7.71 22.59 -2.61
C GLU A 458 7.75 23.21 -1.20
N THR A 459 7.09 22.59 -0.21
CA THR A 459 7.04 23.13 1.17
C THR A 459 8.13 22.55 2.05
N ILE A 460 8.61 21.34 1.77
CA ILE A 460 9.67 20.68 2.55
C ILE A 460 10.88 20.46 1.66
N SER A 461 11.98 21.10 2.02
CA SER A 461 13.27 20.92 1.38
C SER A 461 14.12 19.93 2.20
N ILE A 462 14.96 19.15 1.50
CA ILE A 462 15.84 18.13 2.11
C ILE A 462 17.27 18.35 1.63
N ASN A 463 18.23 18.28 2.54
CA ASN A 463 19.65 18.38 2.25
C ASN A 463 20.41 17.19 2.89
N PRO A 464 21.45 16.62 2.25
CA PRO A 464 22.34 15.69 2.93
C PRO A 464 23.11 16.38 4.06
N LEU A 465 23.54 15.59 5.04
CA LEU A 465 24.46 16.00 6.10
C LEU A 465 25.86 15.48 5.76
N ASP A 466 26.80 16.38 5.47
CA ASP A 466 28.16 16.06 5.04
C ASP A 466 28.93 15.30 6.12
N ASP A 467 28.72 15.65 7.39
CA ASP A 467 29.33 14.99 8.56
C ASP A 467 28.76 13.59 8.87
N LEU A 468 27.68 13.20 8.18
CA LEU A 468 27.00 11.90 8.32
C LEU A 468 26.66 11.27 6.96
N ASN A 469 27.53 11.41 5.98
CA ASN A 469 27.31 10.90 4.62
C ASN A 469 27.42 9.37 4.47
N ASN A 470 27.91 8.65 5.48
CA ASN A 470 28.16 7.21 5.41
C ASN A 470 27.88 6.51 6.76
N VAL A 471 26.63 6.54 7.21
CA VAL A 471 26.22 5.90 8.47
C VAL A 471 25.95 4.41 8.25
N PRO A 472 26.60 3.50 9.00
CA PRO A 472 26.37 2.07 8.87
C PRO A 472 25.04 1.67 9.51
N PHE A 473 24.21 0.97 8.74
CA PHE A 473 23.01 0.30 9.20
C PHE A 473 23.29 -1.20 9.35
N GLN A 474 22.91 -1.74 10.49
CA GLN A 474 23.25 -3.07 10.93
C GLN A 474 22.06 -4.02 10.88
N LEU A 475 22.41 -5.29 10.85
CA LEU A 475 21.57 -6.43 11.14
C LEU A 475 22.06 -7.06 12.45
N LEU A 476 21.15 -7.23 13.40
CA LEU A 476 21.38 -7.81 14.73
C LEU A 476 20.63 -9.14 14.84
N LEU A 477 21.27 -10.15 15.43
CA LEU A 477 20.64 -11.45 15.72
C LEU A 477 20.37 -11.60 17.20
N SER A 478 19.27 -12.25 17.55
CA SER A 478 19.01 -12.66 18.92
C SER A 478 20.02 -13.72 19.37
N LYS A 479 20.29 -13.77 20.68
CA LYS A 479 21.35 -14.62 21.28
C LYS A 479 21.36 -16.08 20.80
N PRO A 480 20.22 -16.78 20.63
CA PRO A 480 20.22 -18.18 20.18
C PRO A 480 20.82 -18.40 18.79
N TYR A 481 20.85 -17.37 17.94
CA TYR A 481 21.20 -17.50 16.52
C TYR A 481 22.52 -16.82 16.14
N LEU A 482 23.30 -16.31 17.12
CA LEU A 482 24.56 -15.59 16.85
C LEU A 482 25.58 -16.38 16.03
N ALA A 483 25.54 -17.72 16.10
CA ALA A 483 26.41 -18.59 15.31
C ALA A 483 26.18 -18.46 13.78
N LEU A 484 25.07 -17.87 13.35
CA LEU A 484 24.76 -17.60 11.94
C LEU A 484 25.40 -16.31 11.42
N LEU A 485 25.83 -15.39 12.30
CA LEU A 485 26.41 -14.10 11.89
C LEU A 485 27.61 -14.23 10.93
N PRO A 486 28.59 -15.13 11.17
CA PRO A 486 29.71 -15.30 10.25
C PRO A 486 29.25 -15.75 8.86
N ILE A 487 28.25 -16.65 8.78
CA ILE A 487 27.69 -17.18 7.53
C ILE A 487 27.00 -16.06 6.76
N LEU A 488 26.16 -15.26 7.43
CA LEU A 488 25.47 -14.12 6.82
C LEU A 488 26.46 -13.05 6.33
N ARG A 489 27.52 -12.80 7.09
CA ARG A 489 28.59 -11.87 6.71
C ARG A 489 29.35 -12.34 5.47
N GLU A 490 29.71 -13.61 5.42
CA GLU A 490 30.37 -14.21 4.27
C GLU A 490 29.47 -14.15 3.02
N ALA A 491 28.19 -14.47 3.18
CA ALA A 491 27.21 -14.36 2.09
C ALA A 491 27.06 -12.93 1.57
N HIS A 492 27.04 -11.95 2.48
CA HIS A 492 26.98 -10.54 2.11
C HIS A 492 28.23 -10.07 1.38
N GLN A 493 29.42 -10.52 1.80
CA GLN A 493 30.68 -10.23 1.12
C GLN A 493 30.78 -10.89 -0.26
N ASN A 494 30.08 -12.01 -0.47
CA ASN A 494 30.04 -12.74 -1.74
C ASN A 494 28.96 -12.23 -2.72
N LEU A 495 28.24 -11.14 -2.40
CA LEU A 495 27.35 -10.49 -3.36
C LEU A 495 28.15 -9.99 -4.56
N THR A 496 27.74 -10.42 -5.76
CA THR A 496 28.44 -10.02 -6.99
C THR A 496 28.24 -8.54 -7.30
N GLU A 497 29.18 -7.91 -7.98
CA GLU A 497 29.04 -6.51 -8.43
C GLU A 497 27.74 -6.26 -9.22
N ARG A 498 27.32 -7.23 -10.03
CA ARG A 498 26.05 -7.16 -10.78
C ARG A 498 24.84 -7.11 -9.86
N GLN A 499 24.83 -7.91 -8.79
CA GLN A 499 23.76 -7.91 -7.79
C GLN A 499 23.76 -6.60 -7.00
N SER A 500 24.92 -6.17 -6.50
CA SER A 500 25.06 -4.92 -5.75
C SER A 500 24.64 -3.70 -6.58
N ARG A 501 25.03 -3.66 -7.87
CA ARG A 501 24.60 -2.61 -8.81
C ARG A 501 23.10 -2.67 -9.08
N ALA A 502 22.53 -3.86 -9.29
CA ALA A 502 21.09 -4.00 -9.51
C ALA A 502 20.28 -3.57 -8.29
N LEU A 503 20.71 -3.93 -7.07
CA LEU A 503 20.11 -3.46 -5.81
C LEU A 503 20.17 -1.93 -5.69
N HIS A 504 21.34 -1.34 -5.99
CA HIS A 504 21.51 0.11 -5.94
C HIS A 504 20.62 0.83 -6.96
N LEU A 505 20.62 0.42 -8.23
CA LEU A 505 19.79 1.04 -9.27
C LEU A 505 18.29 0.86 -8.97
N LYS A 506 17.88 -0.30 -8.44
CA LYS A 506 16.49 -0.57 -8.12
C LYS A 506 15.97 0.31 -6.98
N TRP A 507 16.78 0.55 -5.95
CA TRP A 507 16.31 1.11 -4.69
C TRP A 507 16.93 2.46 -4.32
N LEU A 508 18.21 2.67 -4.59
CA LEU A 508 18.94 3.85 -4.11
C LEU A 508 19.08 4.94 -5.16
N ASP A 509 18.79 4.65 -6.43
CA ASP A 509 18.66 5.67 -7.48
C ASP A 509 17.41 6.52 -7.24
N GLU A 510 17.59 7.84 -7.21
CA GLU A 510 16.50 8.82 -7.02
C GLU A 510 15.65 8.99 -8.28
N ASN A 511 16.20 8.67 -9.45
CA ASN A 511 15.48 8.79 -10.73
C ASN A 511 14.47 7.64 -10.94
N VAL A 512 14.49 6.62 -10.07
CA VAL A 512 13.59 5.47 -10.15
C VAL A 512 12.42 5.68 -9.20
N SER A 513 11.21 5.78 -9.77
CA SER A 513 9.96 5.93 -9.02
C SER A 513 9.64 4.68 -8.19
N LYS A 514 9.44 4.86 -6.89
CA LYS A 514 9.32 3.77 -5.89
C LYS A 514 7.88 3.44 -5.49
N GLY A 515 6.87 3.97 -6.18
CA GLY A 515 5.48 3.49 -6.20
C GLY A 515 4.77 3.22 -4.86
N GLY A 516 5.19 3.84 -3.75
CA GLY A 516 4.56 3.68 -2.43
C GLY A 516 3.43 4.68 -2.15
N PHE A 517 3.43 5.81 -2.85
CA PHE A 517 2.44 6.87 -2.74
C PHE A 517 1.69 7.05 -4.05
N VAL A 518 0.48 7.59 -3.95
CA VAL A 518 -0.33 7.97 -5.12
C VAL A 518 0.48 8.97 -5.98
N PRO A 519 0.56 8.83 -7.31
CA PRO A 519 1.45 9.66 -8.12
C PRO A 519 0.91 11.07 -8.43
N TYR A 520 -0.24 11.46 -7.86
CA TYR A 520 -0.96 12.70 -8.16
C TYR A 520 -1.12 13.57 -6.90
N PRO A 521 -0.38 14.69 -6.77
CA PRO A 521 -0.46 15.62 -5.64
C PRO A 521 -1.88 16.09 -5.32
N GLU A 522 -2.66 16.32 -6.36
CA GLU A 522 -3.99 16.91 -6.31
C GLU A 522 -4.98 15.97 -5.65
N LEU A 523 -4.79 14.64 -5.78
CA LEU A 523 -5.63 13.66 -5.10
C LEU A 523 -5.56 13.81 -3.57
N HIS A 524 -4.40 14.16 -3.02
CA HIS A 524 -4.23 14.37 -1.59
C HIS A 524 -4.86 15.69 -1.11
N GLN A 525 -4.78 16.75 -1.91
CA GLN A 525 -5.46 18.01 -1.62
C GLN A 525 -6.99 17.84 -1.64
N LEU A 526 -7.52 17.18 -2.68
CA LEU A 526 -8.94 16.88 -2.82
C LEU A 526 -9.44 15.95 -1.70
N ALA A 527 -8.61 15.03 -1.19
CA ALA A 527 -8.97 14.21 -0.03
C ALA A 527 -9.27 15.06 1.23
N ARG A 528 -8.60 16.20 1.41
CA ARG A 528 -8.80 17.12 2.55
C ARG A 528 -9.95 18.10 2.34
N ASP A 529 -10.32 18.38 1.10
CA ASP A 529 -11.45 19.26 0.78
C ASP A 529 -12.77 18.49 0.70
N LYS A 530 -13.58 18.60 1.75
CA LYS A 530 -14.91 17.96 1.81
C LYS A 530 -15.87 18.43 0.71
N GLN A 531 -15.71 19.64 0.19
CA GLN A 531 -16.56 20.14 -0.91
C GLN A 531 -16.20 19.48 -2.24
N ALA A 532 -14.98 18.98 -2.38
CA ALA A 532 -14.49 18.33 -3.59
C ALA A 532 -14.89 16.85 -3.70
N HIS A 533 -15.45 16.26 -2.65
CA HIS A 533 -15.78 14.83 -2.62
C HIS A 533 -17.00 14.49 -3.47
N ASN A 534 -17.06 13.24 -3.95
CA ASN A 534 -18.20 12.68 -4.70
C ASN A 534 -18.49 13.35 -6.06
N GLN A 535 -17.51 14.05 -6.63
CA GLN A 535 -17.62 14.66 -7.95
C GLN A 535 -16.33 14.51 -8.76
N MET A 536 -16.48 14.47 -10.08
CA MET A 536 -15.36 14.47 -11.02
C MET A 536 -14.92 15.91 -11.31
N LEU A 537 -13.69 16.25 -10.93
CA LEU A 537 -13.12 17.58 -11.06
C LEU A 537 -11.96 17.58 -12.07
N LEU A 538 -11.90 18.61 -12.89
CA LEU A 538 -10.81 18.82 -13.83
C LEU A 538 -9.65 19.53 -13.13
N VAL A 539 -8.44 18.96 -13.25
CA VAL A 539 -7.23 19.53 -12.64
C VAL A 539 -6.71 20.73 -13.43
N GLU A 540 -5.95 21.61 -12.78
CA GLU A 540 -5.33 22.81 -13.39
C GLU A 540 -4.47 22.48 -14.62
N ASP A 541 -3.76 21.35 -14.62
CA ASP A 541 -2.99 20.83 -15.77
C ASP A 541 -3.87 20.42 -16.97
N ASN A 542 -5.20 20.44 -16.81
CA ASN A 542 -6.21 20.30 -17.86
C ASN A 542 -6.16 18.99 -18.66
N ASN A 543 -5.41 18.00 -18.15
CA ASN A 543 -5.18 16.70 -18.78
C ASN A 543 -5.97 15.56 -18.14
N ASN A 544 -6.32 15.66 -16.85
CA ASN A 544 -6.97 14.60 -16.09
C ASN A 544 -8.20 15.10 -15.33
N TYR A 545 -9.21 14.24 -15.22
CA TYR A 545 -10.31 14.37 -14.28
C TYR A 545 -10.05 13.48 -13.06
N LEU A 546 -10.29 14.01 -11.87
CA LEU A 546 -10.09 13.34 -10.60
C LEU A 546 -11.41 13.20 -9.87
N TYR A 547 -11.63 12.03 -9.28
CA TYR A 547 -12.68 11.77 -8.32
C TYR A 547 -12.04 11.34 -7.01
N VAL A 548 -12.53 11.86 -5.88
CA VAL A 548 -12.09 11.44 -4.54
C VAL A 548 -13.30 11.31 -3.63
N THR A 549 -13.32 10.27 -2.80
CA THR A 549 -14.27 10.17 -1.69
C THR A 549 -13.69 9.38 -0.52
N PRO A 550 -14.04 9.73 0.73
CA PRO A 550 -13.74 8.89 1.89
C PRO A 550 -14.46 7.54 1.79
N VAL A 551 -13.80 6.47 2.23
CA VAL A 551 -14.36 5.10 2.30
C VAL A 551 -14.29 4.46 3.68
N SER A 552 -13.56 5.07 4.63
CA SER A 552 -13.59 4.66 6.04
C SER A 552 -14.85 5.13 6.76
N GLY A 553 -15.35 4.31 7.69
CA GLY A 553 -16.41 4.68 8.63
C GLY A 553 -15.94 5.67 9.70
N SER A 554 -16.87 6.47 10.23
CA SER A 554 -16.59 7.60 11.15
C SER A 554 -15.97 7.22 12.49
N ASN A 555 -15.88 5.93 12.82
CA ASN A 555 -15.52 5.40 14.15
C ASN A 555 -14.24 4.55 14.16
N ILE A 556 -13.45 4.54 13.08
CA ILE A 556 -12.20 3.78 12.97
C ILE A 556 -11.03 4.76 12.82
N ASP A 557 -9.94 4.53 13.54
CA ASP A 557 -8.71 5.31 13.42
C ASP A 557 -8.11 5.12 12.01
N GLY A 558 -7.86 6.22 11.29
CA GLY A 558 -7.25 6.22 9.95
C GLY A 558 -8.27 6.37 8.81
N GLN A 559 -8.36 7.59 8.26
CA GLN A 559 -9.23 7.86 7.11
C GLN A 559 -8.59 7.32 5.83
N GLU A 560 -9.32 6.49 5.09
CA GLU A 560 -8.96 6.01 3.75
C GLU A 560 -9.85 6.66 2.70
N TYR A 561 -9.28 6.81 1.51
CA TYR A 561 -9.90 7.47 0.37
C TYR A 561 -9.82 6.58 -0.86
N PHE A 562 -10.90 6.56 -1.62
CA PHE A 562 -10.92 6.01 -2.97
C PHE A 562 -10.80 7.16 -3.97
N ALA A 563 -9.90 6.99 -4.95
CA ALA A 563 -9.71 7.93 -6.03
C ALA A 563 -9.70 7.26 -7.40
N VAL A 564 -10.17 8.02 -8.39
CA VAL A 564 -10.12 7.63 -9.80
C VAL A 564 -9.54 8.79 -10.61
N VAL A 565 -8.58 8.47 -11.48
CA VAL A 565 -7.94 9.38 -12.43
C VAL A 565 -8.36 8.98 -13.84
N VAL A 566 -9.00 9.91 -14.53
CA VAL A 566 -9.49 9.71 -15.89
C VAL A 566 -8.82 10.70 -16.83
N PRO A 567 -7.96 10.24 -17.76
CA PRO A 567 -7.38 11.10 -18.77
C PRO A 567 -8.47 11.73 -19.65
N LYS A 568 -8.34 13.01 -19.95
CA LYS A 568 -9.25 13.75 -20.83
C LYS A 568 -9.43 13.09 -22.19
N GLN A 569 -8.37 12.44 -22.68
CA GLN A 569 -8.37 11.67 -23.93
C GLN A 569 -9.44 10.56 -23.92
N VAL A 570 -9.59 9.84 -22.80
CA VAL A 570 -10.60 8.78 -22.62
C VAL A 570 -12.02 9.34 -22.76
N ILE A 571 -12.26 10.51 -22.16
CA ILE A 571 -13.56 11.19 -22.26
C ILE A 571 -13.79 11.68 -23.70
N THR A 572 -12.80 12.34 -24.30
CA THR A 572 -12.94 12.86 -25.66
C THR A 572 -13.19 11.76 -26.68
N ALA A 573 -12.54 10.60 -26.56
CA ALA A 573 -12.75 9.48 -27.48
C ALA A 573 -14.21 9.02 -27.50
N GLN A 574 -14.83 8.86 -26.32
CA GLN A 574 -16.24 8.47 -26.22
C GLN A 574 -17.20 9.54 -26.75
N VAL A 575 -16.83 10.82 -26.57
CA VAL A 575 -17.61 11.94 -27.10
C VAL A 575 -17.54 11.99 -28.63
N TYR A 576 -16.37 11.70 -29.22
CA TYR A 576 -16.19 11.66 -30.68
C TYR A 576 -17.04 10.59 -31.36
N ASP A 577 -17.12 9.38 -30.79
CA ASP A 577 -17.94 8.29 -31.36
C ASP A 577 -19.43 8.69 -31.44
N ARG A 578 -19.95 9.36 -30.41
CA ARG A 578 -21.34 9.88 -30.40
C ARG A 578 -21.53 11.07 -31.34
N LEU A 579 -20.54 11.96 -31.42
CA LEU A 579 -20.56 13.12 -32.32
C LEU A 579 -20.60 12.71 -33.79
N LEU A 580 -19.76 11.76 -34.20
CA LEU A 580 -19.71 11.27 -35.58
C LEU A 580 -21.05 10.64 -36.00
N ALA A 581 -21.66 9.83 -35.13
CA ALA A 581 -22.98 9.25 -35.39
C ALA A 581 -24.07 10.32 -35.52
N SER A 582 -24.11 11.29 -34.60
CA SER A 582 -25.10 12.38 -34.58
C SER A 582 -24.98 13.29 -35.80
N ILE A 583 -23.77 13.71 -36.16
CA ILE A 583 -23.51 14.55 -37.33
C ILE A 583 -23.79 13.78 -38.62
N GLY A 584 -23.42 12.51 -38.70
CA GLY A 584 -23.70 11.65 -39.87
C GLY A 584 -25.20 11.54 -40.17
N ILE A 585 -26.03 11.38 -39.12
CA ILE A 585 -27.50 11.36 -39.26
C ILE A 585 -28.02 12.71 -39.76
N THR A 586 -27.54 13.83 -39.22
CA THR A 586 -27.98 15.16 -39.67
C THR A 586 -27.58 15.44 -41.12
N VAL A 587 -26.37 15.06 -41.52
CA VAL A 587 -25.90 15.21 -42.90
C VAL A 587 -26.78 14.37 -43.84
N LEU A 588 -27.10 13.13 -43.47
CA LEU A 588 -28.00 12.27 -44.24
C LEU A 588 -29.43 12.82 -44.32
N ALA A 589 -29.91 13.52 -43.30
CA ALA A 589 -31.25 14.12 -43.29
C ALA A 589 -31.34 15.47 -44.02
N MET A 590 -30.20 16.14 -44.24
CA MET A 590 -30.10 17.39 -44.98
C MET A 590 -29.89 17.20 -46.49
N TRP A 591 -29.48 16.00 -46.90
CA TRP A 591 -29.43 15.54 -48.29
C TRP A 591 -30.76 14.89 -48.68
#